data_AF-W2Q679-F1
#
_entry.id   AF-W2Q679-F1
#
_cell.length_a   1.000
_cell.length_b   1.000
_cell.length_c   1.000
_cell.angle_alpha   90.00
_cell.angle_beta   90.00
_cell.angle_gamma   90.00
#
_symmetry.space_group_name_H-M   'P 1'
#
loop_
_entity.id
_entity.type
_entity.pdbx_description
1 polymer ?
#
loop_
_entity_poly.entity_id
_entity_poly.type
_entity_poly.pdbx_seq_one_letter_code
_entity_poly.pdbx_strand_id
1 'polypeptide(L)'
;MQSSERQDHRTATFLESLSSPPLPSSSSASSSLFSSPSSSPFSSASSSSPPAGVQVPTVEDREAFGVIRRCRDASTGGDAFRAIETEKVRRISDDDDREFLQMNLAYPMEGKLRRIVGFGHPDLIRLMKYPGITLFVDTTVSVTPKPFTQTIIVMIHDRAHNLYVPCFCYLVDTKDHWTYWNVSQWIKIQTDMACVPSMGLGDFEQALHLEIRDQFESACIVGYLFYWKQAIRRKMISLGIARVEVAAAMESGVLDLFTVLPVNVLQKTGIPFVIKTLYRLIVPTEADRKEKWQAFWDYFVKTW
;
A
#
# COMPACT_ATOMS: atom_id res chain seq x y z
N MET A 1 -9.14 -38.93 -34.90
CA MET A 1 -8.97 -39.41 -33.50
C MET A 1 -7.91 -38.53 -32.85
N GLN A 2 -8.28 -37.38 -32.31
CA GLN A 2 -8.71 -37.09 -30.92
C GLN A 2 -7.59 -37.09 -29.87
N SER A 3 -7.65 -36.06 -29.01
CA SER A 3 -6.97 -35.80 -27.73
C SER A 3 -5.55 -35.21 -27.84
N SER A 4 -5.17 -34.13 -27.15
CA SER A 4 -5.76 -33.50 -25.96
C SER A 4 -5.24 -32.04 -25.83
N GLU A 5 -6.10 -31.05 -26.04
CA GLU A 5 -5.94 -29.72 -25.44
C GLU A 5 -6.23 -29.84 -23.94
N ARG A 6 -5.18 -29.78 -23.11
CA ARG A 6 -5.34 -29.45 -21.68
C ARG A 6 -5.41 -27.93 -21.58
N GLN A 7 -6.63 -27.43 -21.57
CA GLN A 7 -6.94 -26.06 -21.19
C GLN A 7 -6.66 -25.92 -19.69
N ASP A 8 -5.68 -25.10 -19.31
CA ASP A 8 -5.31 -24.83 -17.92
C ASP A 8 -6.50 -24.22 -17.15
N HIS A 9 -7.20 -25.06 -16.37
CA HIS A 9 -8.31 -24.68 -15.51
C HIS A 9 -7.88 -23.85 -14.27
N ARG A 10 -6.60 -23.51 -14.15
CA ARG A 10 -6.06 -22.77 -12.98
C ARG A 10 -6.29 -21.27 -13.04
N THR A 11 -6.34 -20.67 -14.23
CA THR A 11 -6.49 -19.21 -14.38
C THR A 11 -7.93 -18.76 -14.16
N ALA A 12 -8.91 -19.59 -14.51
CA ALA A 12 -10.34 -19.29 -14.34
C ALA A 12 -10.77 -19.33 -12.86
N THR A 13 -10.21 -20.25 -12.07
CA THR A 13 -10.56 -20.43 -10.65
C THR A 13 -10.05 -19.26 -9.78
N PHE A 14 -9.05 -18.50 -10.22
CA PHE A 14 -8.50 -17.36 -9.48
C PHE A 14 -9.36 -16.08 -9.58
N LEU A 15 -10.19 -15.96 -10.63
CA LEU A 15 -11.07 -14.80 -10.80
C LEU A 15 -12.37 -14.93 -9.98
N GLU A 16 -12.83 -16.15 -9.69
CA GLU A 16 -14.04 -16.37 -8.88
C GLU A 16 -13.82 -16.07 -7.38
N SER A 17 -12.59 -16.20 -6.86
CA SER A 17 -12.28 -15.88 -5.45
C SER A 17 -12.12 -14.38 -5.19
N LEU A 18 -12.09 -13.54 -6.23
CA LEU A 18 -12.04 -12.07 -6.12
C LEU A 18 -13.42 -11.41 -6.07
N SER A 19 -14.51 -12.20 -6.09
CA SER A 19 -15.86 -11.68 -5.88
C SER A 19 -16.07 -11.39 -4.38
N SER A 20 -15.89 -10.12 -4.00
CA SER A 20 -16.20 -9.65 -2.65
C SER A 20 -17.72 -9.49 -2.43
N PRO A 21 -18.22 -9.68 -1.19
CA PRO A 21 -19.65 -9.58 -0.86
C PRO A 21 -20.22 -8.16 -1.04
N PRO A 22 -21.55 -8.00 -1.14
CA PRO A 22 -22.17 -6.71 -1.39
C PRO A 22 -21.94 -5.71 -0.25
N LEU A 23 -21.73 -4.45 -0.62
CA LEU A 23 -21.56 -3.31 0.28
C LEU A 23 -22.74 -3.19 1.27
N PRO A 24 -22.51 -3.06 2.58
CA PRO A 24 -23.59 -2.71 3.50
C PRO A 24 -24.01 -1.25 3.26
N SER A 25 -25.32 -1.07 3.16
CA SER A 25 -25.99 0.22 3.02
C SER A 25 -25.68 1.15 4.19
N SER A 26 -25.35 2.40 3.87
CA SER A 26 -25.15 3.49 4.82
C SER A 26 -26.37 3.68 5.71
N SER A 27 -26.25 3.31 6.98
CA SER A 27 -27.08 3.85 8.05
C SER A 27 -26.20 4.13 9.27
N SER A 28 -26.43 5.30 9.85
CA SER A 28 -25.75 5.89 10.99
C SER A 28 -25.72 4.97 12.20
N ALA A 29 -24.52 4.66 12.70
CA ALA A 29 -24.31 4.22 14.08
C ALA A 29 -22.97 4.77 14.59
N SER A 30 -23.14 5.79 15.42
CA SER A 30 -22.27 6.40 16.41
C SER A 30 -21.00 5.64 16.83
N SER A 31 -19.91 6.41 16.84
CA SER A 31 -18.74 6.32 17.72
C SER A 31 -18.96 5.51 19.02
N SER A 32 -18.31 4.35 19.15
CA SER A 32 -17.93 3.77 20.46
C SER A 32 -17.11 2.49 20.32
N LEU A 33 -15.84 2.58 19.90
CA LEU A 33 -14.86 1.52 20.15
C LEU A 33 -13.47 2.14 20.45
N PHE A 34 -13.43 2.91 21.53
CA PHE A 34 -12.23 3.14 22.35
C PHE A 34 -12.73 3.39 23.78
N SER A 35 -13.19 2.33 24.43
CA SER A 35 -13.30 2.32 25.89
C SER A 35 -11.89 2.08 26.43
N SER A 36 -11.32 3.11 27.06
CA SER A 36 -10.07 3.02 27.80
C SER A 36 -10.16 1.91 28.86
N PRO A 37 -9.17 1.02 29.01
CA PRO A 37 -9.11 0.15 30.17
C PRO A 37 -8.70 0.98 31.39
N SER A 38 -9.68 1.29 32.23
CA SER A 38 -9.46 1.75 33.60
C SER A 38 -9.07 0.55 34.47
N SER A 39 -7.77 0.35 34.71
CA SER A 39 -7.25 -0.28 35.93
C SER A 39 -5.73 -0.46 35.83
N SER A 40 -4.97 0.44 36.46
CA SER A 40 -3.61 0.13 36.90
C SER A 40 -3.69 -0.33 38.36
N PRO A 41 -3.01 -1.42 38.77
CA PRO A 41 -2.97 -1.88 40.14
C PRO A 41 -1.89 -1.08 40.90
N PHE A 42 -2.24 0.13 41.34
CA PHE A 42 -1.45 0.81 42.36
C PHE A 42 -1.97 0.39 43.74
N SER A 43 -1.43 -0.70 44.25
CA SER A 43 -1.50 -1.01 45.67
C SER A 43 -0.86 0.14 46.46
N SER A 44 -1.59 0.59 47.48
CA SER A 44 -1.29 1.68 48.39
C SER A 44 0.15 1.67 48.92
N ALA A 45 1.01 2.54 48.37
CA ALA A 45 2.16 3.06 49.09
C ALA A 45 1.68 4.28 49.88
N SER A 46 1.78 4.18 51.21
CA SER A 46 1.48 5.25 52.16
C SER A 46 2.11 6.57 51.73
N SER A 47 1.29 7.61 51.58
CA SER A 47 1.72 8.97 51.33
C SER A 47 2.54 9.51 52.50
N SER A 48 3.87 9.38 52.44
CA SER A 48 4.73 10.29 53.19
C SER A 48 4.67 11.64 52.48
N SER A 49 4.01 12.61 53.10
CA SER A 49 4.03 14.01 52.67
C SER A 49 5.48 14.45 52.41
N PRO A 50 5.78 15.17 51.32
CA PRO A 50 7.12 15.70 51.11
C PRO A 50 7.46 16.64 52.27
N PRO A 51 8.72 16.67 52.72
CA PRO A 51 9.14 17.61 53.75
C PRO A 51 8.79 19.03 53.31
N ALA A 52 8.12 19.77 54.19
CA ALA A 52 7.72 21.15 53.96
C ALA A 52 8.96 21.98 53.60
N GLY A 53 9.07 22.40 52.33
CA GLY A 53 10.15 23.28 51.88
C GLY A 53 10.65 23.09 50.46
N VAL A 54 10.32 22.01 49.75
CA VAL A 54 10.70 21.90 48.32
C VAL A 54 9.54 22.40 47.46
N GLN A 55 9.57 23.70 47.15
CA GLN A 55 8.77 24.22 46.03
C GLN A 55 9.30 23.57 44.75
N VAL A 56 8.54 22.63 44.18
CA VAL A 56 8.76 22.21 42.80
C VAL A 56 8.44 23.43 41.94
N PRO A 57 9.39 23.99 41.18
CA PRO A 57 9.12 25.17 40.36
C PRO A 57 7.97 24.85 39.42
N THR A 58 6.88 25.60 39.49
CA THR A 58 5.87 25.65 38.43
C THR A 58 6.52 26.30 37.22
N VAL A 59 7.12 25.46 36.38
CA VAL A 59 7.62 25.86 35.07
C VAL A 59 6.39 26.22 34.24
N GLU A 60 6.31 27.46 33.74
CA GLU A 60 5.26 27.84 32.82
C GLU A 60 5.30 26.90 31.60
N ASP A 61 4.13 26.47 31.09
CA ASP A 61 4.04 25.44 30.03
C ASP A 61 5.00 25.70 28.86
N ARG A 62 5.18 26.97 28.46
CA ARG A 62 6.12 27.39 27.41
C ARG A 62 7.58 27.08 27.72
N GLU A 63 8.02 27.30 28.96
CA GLU A 63 9.38 26.98 29.39
C GLU A 63 9.58 25.47 29.48
N ALA A 64 8.56 24.73 29.91
CA ALA A 64 8.58 23.26 29.96
C ALA A 64 8.73 22.67 28.53
N PHE A 65 7.97 23.19 27.56
CA PHE A 65 8.14 22.83 26.14
C PHE A 65 9.55 23.15 25.63
N GLY A 66 10.13 24.28 26.03
CA GLY A 66 11.49 24.68 25.66
C GLY A 66 12.57 23.76 26.24
N VAL A 67 12.42 23.31 27.48
CA VAL A 67 13.32 22.33 28.11
C VAL A 67 13.21 20.97 27.43
N ILE A 68 11.98 20.45 27.23
CA ILE A 68 11.75 19.16 26.57
C ILE A 68 12.35 19.17 25.15
N ARG A 69 12.14 20.25 24.39
CA ARG A 69 12.70 20.39 23.05
C ARG A 69 14.23 20.37 23.05
N ARG A 70 14.86 21.16 23.92
CA ARG A 70 16.34 21.19 24.05
C ARG A 70 16.91 19.85 24.47
N CYS A 71 16.26 19.13 25.38
CA CYS A 71 16.68 17.78 25.77
C CYS A 71 16.56 16.79 24.61
N ARG A 72 15.46 16.85 23.84
CA ARG A 72 15.29 16.02 22.63
C ARG A 72 16.38 16.34 21.60
N ASP A 73 16.56 17.62 21.29
CA ASP A 73 17.57 18.11 20.34
C ASP A 73 18.99 17.67 20.76
N ALA A 74 19.33 17.76 22.06
CA ALA A 74 20.61 17.27 22.57
C ALA A 74 20.76 15.75 22.46
N SER A 75 19.69 14.99 22.69
CA SER A 75 19.72 13.53 22.64
C SER A 75 19.76 12.95 21.22
N THR A 76 19.19 13.64 20.24
CA THR A 76 19.08 13.15 18.86
C THR A 76 19.89 13.96 17.85
N GLY A 77 20.62 14.98 18.29
CA GLY A 77 21.30 15.95 17.41
C GLY A 77 20.32 16.80 16.60
N GLY A 78 19.10 16.99 17.10
CA GLY A 78 18.01 17.68 16.40
C GLY A 78 17.28 16.84 15.35
N ASP A 79 17.68 15.59 15.13
CA ASP A 79 17.01 14.68 14.20
C ASP A 79 16.05 13.75 14.95
N ALA A 80 14.75 14.05 14.92
CA ALA A 80 13.72 13.27 15.60
C ALA A 80 13.71 11.78 15.19
N PHE A 81 14.22 11.44 14.01
CA PHE A 81 14.27 10.06 13.51
C PHE A 81 15.49 9.28 13.99
N ARG A 82 16.40 9.87 14.75
CA ARG A 82 17.41 9.11 15.49
C ARG A 82 16.86 8.57 16.81
N ALA A 83 15.77 9.15 17.31
CA ALA A 83 15.10 8.64 18.51
C ALA A 83 14.55 7.23 18.30
N ILE A 84 14.08 6.90 17.09
CA ILE A 84 13.51 5.58 16.77
C ILE A 84 14.57 4.46 16.75
N GLU A 85 15.87 4.80 16.71
CA GLU A 85 16.96 3.84 16.81
C GLU A 85 17.25 3.41 18.26
N THR A 86 16.65 4.09 19.24
CA THR A 86 16.86 3.78 20.64
C THR A 86 16.19 2.46 21.02
N GLU A 87 16.80 1.73 21.95
CA GLU A 87 16.39 0.39 22.37
C GLU A 87 14.91 0.29 22.77
N LYS A 88 14.35 1.38 23.33
CA LYS A 88 12.97 1.44 23.82
C LYS A 88 11.90 1.44 22.72
N VAL A 89 12.26 1.76 21.48
CA VAL A 89 11.30 1.99 20.39
C VAL A 89 11.62 1.23 19.11
N ARG A 90 12.81 0.62 19.03
CA ARG A 90 13.20 -0.22 17.90
C ARG A 90 12.69 -1.66 17.99
N ARG A 91 12.30 -2.12 19.18
CA ARG A 91 11.85 -3.48 19.48
C ARG A 91 10.36 -3.69 19.23
N ILE A 92 9.94 -4.95 19.14
CA ILE A 92 8.54 -5.34 18.97
C ILE A 92 7.71 -4.96 20.20
N SER A 93 8.19 -5.27 21.40
CA SER A 93 7.54 -4.91 22.66
C SER A 93 8.55 -4.92 23.82
N ASP A 94 8.12 -4.54 25.01
CA ASP A 94 8.97 -4.63 26.22
C ASP A 94 9.33 -6.09 26.57
N ASP A 95 8.49 -7.05 26.15
CA ASP A 95 8.66 -8.49 26.40
C ASP A 95 9.31 -9.25 25.23
N ASP A 96 9.52 -8.59 24.09
CA ASP A 96 10.09 -9.18 22.87
C ASP A 96 11.25 -8.30 22.37
N ASP A 97 12.46 -8.78 22.58
CA ASP A 97 13.70 -8.05 22.34
C ASP A 97 14.10 -7.96 20.86
N ARG A 98 13.38 -8.67 19.99
CA ARG A 98 13.62 -8.67 18.55
C ARG A 98 13.31 -7.31 17.94
N GLU A 99 14.08 -6.96 16.91
CA GLU A 99 13.96 -5.69 16.22
C GLU A 99 12.68 -5.64 15.38
N PHE A 100 11.88 -4.60 15.57
CA PHE A 100 10.76 -4.23 14.71
C PHE A 100 11.17 -3.17 13.68
N LEU A 101 12.10 -2.29 14.05
CA LEU A 101 12.74 -1.36 13.12
C LEU A 101 13.75 -2.13 12.25
N GLN A 102 13.45 -2.24 10.95
CA GLN A 102 14.22 -3.01 9.98
C GLN A 102 15.18 -2.14 9.15
N MET A 103 14.87 -0.84 9.01
CA MET A 103 15.70 0.11 8.29
C MET A 103 15.48 1.53 8.82
N ASN A 104 16.55 2.31 8.93
CA ASN A 104 16.50 3.77 9.02
C ASN A 104 17.64 4.35 8.18
N LEU A 105 17.34 4.74 6.94
CA LEU A 105 18.33 5.15 5.96
C LEU A 105 18.16 6.64 5.65
N ALA A 106 19.26 7.40 5.74
CA ALA A 106 19.36 8.75 5.22
C ALA A 106 20.47 8.82 4.16
N TYR A 107 20.15 9.33 2.97
CA TYR A 107 21.10 9.35 1.85
C TYR A 107 20.96 10.63 1.01
N PRO A 108 22.06 11.20 0.49
CA PRO A 108 22.01 12.36 -0.38
C PRO A 108 21.59 11.95 -1.80
N MET A 109 20.59 12.60 -2.36
CA MET A 109 20.20 12.42 -3.76
C MET A 109 19.69 13.75 -4.33
N GLU A 110 20.23 14.15 -5.48
CA GLU A 110 19.87 15.40 -6.17
C GLU A 110 19.97 16.65 -5.27
N GLY A 111 21.00 16.70 -4.42
CA GLY A 111 21.23 17.82 -3.50
C GLY A 111 20.24 17.90 -2.32
N LYS A 112 19.40 16.87 -2.11
CA LYS A 112 18.50 16.75 -0.95
C LYS A 112 18.86 15.51 -0.13
N LEU A 113 18.74 15.62 1.19
CA LEU A 113 18.84 14.47 2.07
C LEU A 113 17.50 13.73 2.07
N ARG A 114 17.51 12.51 1.54
CA ARG A 114 16.36 11.60 1.46
C ARG A 114 16.30 10.70 2.67
N ARG A 115 15.10 10.16 2.96
CA ARG A 115 14.90 9.29 4.12
C ARG A 115 13.91 8.17 3.86
N ILE A 116 14.33 6.97 4.25
CA ILE A 116 13.49 5.78 4.26
C ILE A 116 13.55 5.17 5.66
N VAL A 117 12.38 4.87 6.23
CA VAL A 117 12.27 4.13 7.50
C VAL A 117 11.43 2.90 7.25
N GLY A 118 11.92 1.73 7.63
CA GLY A 118 11.26 0.45 7.42
C GLY A 118 10.98 -0.26 8.72
N PHE A 119 9.75 -0.75 8.87
CA PHE A 119 9.30 -1.54 10.00
C PHE A 119 8.82 -2.90 9.52
N GLY A 120 8.97 -3.92 10.35
CA GLY A 120 8.48 -5.26 10.03
C GLY A 120 8.68 -6.19 11.21
N HIS A 121 7.68 -7.06 11.42
CA HIS A 121 7.76 -8.07 12.47
C HIS A 121 8.53 -9.29 11.95
N PRO A 122 9.59 -9.77 12.62
CA PRO A 122 10.46 -10.86 12.15
C PRO A 122 9.71 -12.13 11.76
N ASP A 123 8.68 -12.51 12.52
CA ASP A 123 7.87 -13.69 12.19
C ASP A 123 7.12 -13.56 10.87
N LEU A 124 6.74 -12.35 10.47
CA LEU A 124 6.06 -12.08 9.21
C LEU A 124 7.07 -11.98 8.06
N ILE A 125 8.23 -11.38 8.30
CA ILE A 125 9.35 -11.34 7.34
C ILE A 125 9.80 -12.75 6.98
N ARG A 126 9.83 -13.66 7.96
CA ARG A 126 10.19 -15.08 7.73
C ARG A 126 9.27 -15.75 6.71
N LEU A 127 7.99 -15.37 6.64
CA LEU A 127 7.06 -15.92 5.65
C LEU A 127 7.44 -15.53 4.22
N MET A 128 8.16 -14.41 4.03
CA MET A 128 8.63 -13.98 2.72
C MET A 128 9.75 -14.86 2.14
N LYS A 129 10.34 -15.74 2.97
CA LYS A 129 11.38 -16.68 2.55
C LYS A 129 10.81 -17.94 1.88
N TYR A 130 9.49 -18.11 1.86
CA TYR A 130 8.88 -19.27 1.20
C TYR A 130 9.01 -19.16 -0.33
N PRO A 131 9.29 -20.27 -1.03
CA PRO A 131 9.42 -20.25 -2.48
C PRO A 131 8.06 -19.99 -3.15
N GLY A 132 8.08 -19.19 -4.22
CA GLY A 132 6.89 -18.95 -5.04
C GLY A 132 5.81 -18.12 -4.34
N ILE A 133 6.22 -17.28 -3.38
CA ILE A 133 5.33 -16.26 -2.81
C ILE A 133 4.92 -15.25 -3.89
N THR A 134 3.86 -14.51 -3.56
CA THR A 134 3.41 -13.35 -4.31
C THR A 134 3.59 -12.13 -3.41
N LEU A 135 4.32 -11.12 -3.90
CA LEU A 135 4.44 -9.83 -3.22
C LEU A 135 3.27 -8.95 -3.63
N PHE A 136 2.65 -8.33 -2.63
CA PHE A 136 1.59 -7.36 -2.80
C PHE A 136 2.09 -6.03 -2.25
N VAL A 137 2.40 -5.08 -3.13
CA VAL A 137 2.91 -3.76 -2.77
C VAL A 137 1.77 -2.76 -2.88
N ASP A 138 1.34 -2.22 -1.75
CA ASP A 138 0.38 -1.13 -1.70
C ASP A 138 1.05 0.17 -1.29
N THR A 139 0.69 1.27 -1.93
CA THR A 139 1.24 2.57 -1.58
C THR A 139 0.13 3.54 -1.20
N THR A 140 0.26 4.16 -0.02
CA THR A 140 -0.76 5.05 0.53
C THR A 140 -0.18 6.39 0.95
N VAL A 141 -0.98 7.44 0.80
CA VAL A 141 -0.61 8.83 1.15
C VAL A 141 -1.46 9.36 2.30
N SER A 142 -2.69 8.86 2.47
CA SER A 142 -3.67 9.40 3.43
C SER A 142 -3.29 9.15 4.89
N VAL A 143 -2.54 8.08 5.15
CA VAL A 143 -2.10 7.68 6.51
C VAL A 143 -0.62 7.93 6.75
N THR A 144 0.06 8.62 5.82
CA THR A 144 1.50 8.83 5.90
C THR A 144 1.84 9.98 6.85
N PRO A 145 2.62 9.73 7.92
CA PRO A 145 3.05 10.78 8.83
C PRO A 145 4.04 11.74 8.14
N LYS A 146 3.93 13.03 8.46
CA LYS A 146 4.94 14.02 8.04
C LYS A 146 6.29 13.73 8.72
N PRO A 147 7.43 13.94 8.02
CA PRO A 147 7.60 14.62 6.75
C PRO A 147 7.53 13.72 5.50
N PHE A 148 7.21 12.43 5.66
CA PHE A 148 7.15 11.47 4.55
C PHE A 148 6.02 11.79 3.58
N THR A 149 6.19 11.36 2.33
CA THR A 149 5.22 11.59 1.26
C THR A 149 4.37 10.36 0.97
N GLN A 150 4.90 9.17 1.24
CA GLN A 150 4.19 7.91 1.02
C GLN A 150 4.55 6.87 2.08
N THR A 151 3.60 5.99 2.35
CA THR A 151 3.80 4.76 3.09
C THR A 151 3.67 3.60 2.09
N ILE A 152 4.67 2.74 2.03
CA ILE A 152 4.68 1.53 1.20
C ILE A 152 4.43 0.35 2.14
N ILE A 153 3.42 -0.45 1.85
CA ILE A 153 3.08 -1.65 2.60
C ILE A 153 3.36 -2.84 1.71
N VAL A 154 4.25 -3.73 2.14
CA VAL A 154 4.56 -4.97 1.42
C VAL A 154 3.94 -6.13 2.15
N MET A 155 3.03 -6.81 1.47
CA MET A 155 2.27 -7.93 1.98
C MET A 155 2.58 -9.20 1.20
N ILE A 156 2.29 -10.34 1.82
CA ILE A 156 2.20 -11.63 1.14
C ILE A 156 0.82 -12.24 1.40
N HIS A 157 0.46 -13.24 0.60
CA HIS A 157 -0.63 -14.16 0.94
C HIS A 157 -0.07 -15.37 1.68
N ASP A 158 -0.39 -15.47 2.97
CA ASP A 158 -0.09 -16.67 3.76
C ASP A 158 -1.14 -17.75 3.46
N ARG A 159 -0.71 -18.77 2.72
CA ARG A 159 -1.57 -19.88 2.30
C ARG A 159 -2.01 -20.76 3.46
N ALA A 160 -1.23 -20.84 4.54
CA ALA A 160 -1.57 -21.70 5.68
C ALA A 160 -2.81 -21.19 6.41
N HIS A 161 -2.93 -19.87 6.54
CA HIS A 161 -4.05 -19.21 7.23
C HIS A 161 -5.04 -18.54 6.28
N ASN A 162 -4.76 -18.54 4.97
CA ASN A 162 -5.53 -17.85 3.94
C ASN A 162 -5.74 -16.35 4.24
N LEU A 163 -4.67 -15.67 4.64
CA LEU A 163 -4.70 -14.25 5.01
C LEU A 163 -3.65 -13.46 4.25
N TYR A 164 -3.96 -12.20 3.98
CA TYR A 164 -2.97 -11.23 3.52
C TYR A 164 -2.29 -10.61 4.74
N VAL A 165 -0.97 -10.69 4.76
CA VAL A 165 -0.18 -10.34 5.94
C VAL A 165 0.82 -9.25 5.56
N PRO A 166 0.79 -8.07 6.22
CA PRO A 166 1.79 -7.03 6.02
C PRO A 166 3.11 -7.43 6.68
N CYS A 167 4.12 -7.69 5.85
CA CYS A 167 5.45 -8.07 6.31
C CYS A 167 6.32 -6.84 6.57
N PHE A 168 6.18 -5.80 5.73
CA PHE A 168 6.89 -4.54 5.89
C PHE A 168 5.97 -3.33 5.72
N CYS A 169 6.26 -2.30 6.49
CA CYS A 169 5.74 -0.94 6.30
C CYS A 169 6.93 0.02 6.18
N TYR A 170 7.07 0.69 5.04
CA TYR A 170 8.10 1.69 4.79
C TYR A 170 7.51 3.09 4.73
N LEU A 171 8.15 4.04 5.38
CA LEU A 171 7.90 5.46 5.24
C LEU A 171 8.97 6.05 4.32
N VAL A 172 8.55 6.67 3.23
CA VAL A 172 9.44 7.22 2.20
C VAL A 172 9.13 8.68 1.90
N ASP A 173 10.16 9.46 1.63
CA ASP A 173 10.02 10.88 1.31
C ASP A 173 9.86 11.16 -0.20
N THR A 174 10.14 10.18 -1.07
CA THR A 174 9.94 10.27 -2.52
C THR A 174 9.29 9.03 -3.12
N LYS A 175 8.92 9.13 -4.40
CA LYS A 175 8.26 8.09 -5.21
C LYS A 175 9.06 7.76 -6.47
N ASP A 176 10.38 7.87 -6.38
CA ASP A 176 11.27 7.63 -7.51
C ASP A 176 11.75 6.18 -7.54
N HIS A 177 12.30 5.78 -8.69
CA HIS A 177 12.80 4.43 -8.90
C HIS A 177 13.85 4.02 -7.84
N TRP A 178 14.75 4.92 -7.46
CA TRP A 178 15.79 4.64 -6.46
C TRP A 178 15.21 4.37 -5.07
N THR A 179 14.09 5.00 -4.74
CA THR A 179 13.39 4.80 -3.47
C THR A 179 12.84 3.38 -3.38
N TYR A 180 12.09 2.95 -4.40
CA TYR A 180 11.62 1.57 -4.47
C TYR A 180 12.79 0.59 -4.51
N TRP A 181 13.85 0.93 -5.26
CA TRP A 181 15.01 0.05 -5.40
C TRP A 181 15.67 -0.20 -4.04
N ASN A 182 15.85 0.85 -3.23
CA ASN A 182 16.34 0.71 -1.87
C ASN A 182 15.39 -0.13 -1.00
N VAL A 183 14.08 0.10 -1.08
CA VAL A 183 13.08 -0.69 -0.34
C VAL A 183 13.24 -2.18 -0.65
N SER A 184 13.28 -2.57 -1.92
CA SER A 184 13.38 -3.98 -2.31
C SER A 184 14.73 -4.61 -2.03
N GLN A 185 15.82 -3.86 -2.14
CA GLN A 185 17.12 -4.35 -1.67
C GLN A 185 17.09 -4.67 -0.18
N TRP A 186 16.48 -3.81 0.63
CA TRP A 186 16.34 -4.08 2.05
C TRP A 186 15.44 -5.27 2.36
N ILE A 187 14.37 -5.49 1.58
CA ILE A 187 13.58 -6.72 1.68
C ILE A 187 14.45 -7.96 1.43
N LYS A 188 15.31 -7.93 0.40
CA LYS A 188 16.23 -9.02 0.09
C LYS A 188 17.23 -9.25 1.23
N ILE A 189 17.85 -8.18 1.74
CA ILE A 189 18.79 -8.27 2.87
C ILE A 189 18.11 -8.85 4.11
N GLN A 190 16.93 -8.36 4.49
CA GLN A 190 16.21 -8.80 5.69
C GLN A 190 15.63 -10.21 5.57
N THR A 191 15.60 -10.77 4.36
CA THR A 191 15.17 -12.15 4.11
C THR A 191 16.35 -13.08 3.85
N ASP A 192 17.58 -12.67 4.18
CA ASP A 192 18.82 -13.40 3.91
C ASP A 192 18.98 -13.76 2.42
N MET A 193 18.55 -12.86 1.55
CA MET A 193 18.47 -13.03 0.09
C MET A 193 17.53 -14.15 -0.38
N ALA A 194 16.71 -14.73 0.52
CA ALA A 194 15.82 -15.83 0.20
C ALA A 194 14.46 -15.40 -0.39
N CYS A 195 14.14 -14.11 -0.38
CA CYS A 195 12.91 -13.59 -1.01
C CYS A 195 13.02 -13.66 -2.54
N VAL A 196 12.46 -14.73 -3.11
CA VAL A 196 12.37 -14.94 -4.57
C VAL A 196 10.90 -15.08 -4.94
N PRO A 197 10.20 -13.96 -5.20
CA PRO A 197 8.79 -14.00 -5.53
C PRO A 197 8.55 -14.53 -6.94
N SER A 198 7.45 -15.25 -7.11
CA SER A 198 6.95 -15.67 -8.43
C SER A 198 6.19 -14.55 -9.13
N MET A 199 5.63 -13.62 -8.36
CA MET A 199 4.78 -12.54 -8.85
C MET A 199 4.87 -11.33 -7.93
N GLY A 200 4.91 -10.13 -8.53
CA GLY A 200 4.78 -8.86 -7.84
C GLY A 200 3.52 -8.14 -8.31
N LEU A 201 2.62 -7.85 -7.37
CA LEU A 201 1.46 -7.00 -7.59
C LEU A 201 1.70 -5.61 -7.02
N GLY A 202 1.44 -4.60 -7.82
CA GLY A 202 1.69 -3.21 -7.48
C GLY A 202 0.65 -2.28 -8.08
N ASP A 203 0.67 -1.05 -7.61
CA ASP A 203 0.05 0.06 -8.33
C ASP A 203 0.69 0.22 -9.72
N PHE A 204 0.04 0.97 -10.62
CA PHE A 204 0.57 1.22 -11.97
C PHE A 204 1.65 2.30 -11.98
N GLU A 205 2.43 2.43 -10.91
CA GLU A 205 3.53 3.38 -10.87
C GLU A 205 4.73 2.81 -11.65
N GLN A 206 5.16 3.56 -12.66
CA GLN A 206 6.25 3.11 -13.55
C GLN A 206 7.54 2.83 -12.77
N ALA A 207 7.83 3.65 -11.74
CA ALA A 207 9.01 3.50 -10.89
C ALA A 207 9.01 2.15 -10.13
N LEU A 208 7.86 1.76 -9.57
CA LEU A 208 7.67 0.49 -8.89
C LEU A 208 7.83 -0.69 -9.85
N HIS A 209 7.19 -0.64 -11.02
CA HIS A 209 7.34 -1.69 -12.03
C HIS A 209 8.78 -1.85 -12.53
N LEU A 210 9.51 -0.75 -12.74
CA LEU A 210 10.91 -0.80 -13.14
C LEU A 210 11.76 -1.47 -12.06
N GLU A 211 11.55 -1.09 -10.80
CA GLU A 211 12.27 -1.68 -9.69
C GLU A 211 12.02 -3.18 -9.55
N ILE A 212 10.76 -3.64 -9.62
CA ILE A 212 10.45 -5.07 -9.49
C ILE A 212 11.18 -5.87 -10.57
N ARG A 213 11.27 -5.34 -11.81
CA ARG A 213 12.03 -5.99 -12.89
C ARG A 213 13.52 -6.08 -12.57
N ASP A 214 14.08 -5.03 -11.98
CA ASP A 214 15.52 -4.98 -11.66
C ASP A 214 15.87 -5.85 -10.44
N GLN A 215 15.01 -5.92 -9.43
CA GLN A 215 15.28 -6.63 -8.17
C GLN A 215 14.85 -8.09 -8.16
N PHE A 216 13.79 -8.40 -8.90
CA PHE A 216 13.13 -9.69 -8.94
C PHE A 216 12.90 -10.12 -10.40
N GLU A 217 13.99 -10.34 -11.14
CA GLU A 217 13.98 -10.64 -12.58
C GLU A 217 13.04 -11.79 -12.99
N SER A 218 12.84 -12.78 -12.11
CA SER A 218 11.97 -13.94 -12.34
C SER A 218 10.49 -13.69 -12.03
N ALA A 219 10.15 -12.56 -11.41
CA ALA A 219 8.80 -12.27 -10.98
C ALA A 219 7.91 -11.78 -12.13
N CYS A 220 6.72 -12.36 -12.25
CA CYS A 220 5.70 -11.81 -13.12
C CYS A 220 5.11 -10.54 -12.50
N ILE A 221 5.11 -9.43 -13.24
CA ILE A 221 4.51 -8.18 -12.76
C ILE A 221 3.05 -8.13 -13.19
N VAL A 222 2.16 -7.97 -12.22
CA VAL A 222 0.71 -7.89 -12.45
C VAL A 222 0.17 -6.64 -11.74
N GLY A 223 -0.35 -5.68 -12.48
CA GLY A 223 -0.98 -4.52 -11.85
C GLY A 223 -2.31 -4.89 -11.18
N TYR A 224 -2.66 -4.21 -10.08
CA TYR A 224 -3.96 -4.46 -9.43
C TYR A 224 -5.14 -4.05 -10.31
N LEU A 225 -6.02 -4.99 -10.62
CA LEU A 225 -7.28 -4.72 -11.33
C LEU A 225 -8.08 -3.58 -10.67
N PHE A 226 -8.09 -3.53 -9.34
CA PHE A 226 -8.77 -2.48 -8.58
C PHE A 226 -8.25 -1.08 -8.95
N TYR A 227 -6.93 -0.86 -8.88
CA TYR A 227 -6.34 0.43 -9.22
C TYR A 227 -6.50 0.79 -10.69
N TRP A 228 -6.44 -0.21 -11.57
CA TRP A 228 -6.72 -0.03 -12.99
C TRP A 228 -8.16 0.47 -13.23
N LYS A 229 -9.17 -0.25 -12.68
CA LYS A 229 -10.59 0.14 -12.77
C LYS A 229 -10.81 1.52 -12.13
N GLN A 230 -10.14 1.81 -11.01
CA GLN A 230 -10.23 3.10 -10.34
C GLN A 230 -9.67 4.24 -11.22
N ALA A 231 -8.50 4.06 -11.84
CA ALA A 231 -7.88 5.06 -12.72
C ALA A 231 -8.76 5.37 -13.92
N ILE A 232 -9.27 4.33 -14.57
CA ILE A 232 -10.17 4.44 -15.72
C ILE A 232 -11.49 5.13 -15.33
N ARG A 233 -12.07 4.75 -14.18
CA ARG A 233 -13.26 5.39 -13.64
C ARG A 233 -13.04 6.88 -13.40
N ARG A 234 -11.93 7.26 -12.77
CA ARG A 234 -11.59 8.69 -12.53
C ARG A 234 -11.45 9.44 -13.84
N LYS A 235 -10.83 8.83 -14.87
CA LYS A 235 -10.72 9.44 -16.18
C LYS A 235 -12.08 9.66 -16.83
N MET A 236 -12.96 8.66 -16.85
CA MET A 236 -14.30 8.82 -17.42
C MET A 236 -15.10 9.92 -16.72
N ILE A 237 -15.03 10.00 -15.39
CA ILE A 237 -15.65 11.09 -14.61
C ILE A 237 -15.06 12.45 -14.98
N SER A 238 -13.74 12.55 -15.15
CA SER A 238 -13.08 13.81 -15.53
C SER A 238 -13.47 14.31 -16.93
N LEU A 239 -13.85 13.39 -17.84
CA LEU A 239 -14.35 13.70 -19.17
C LEU A 239 -15.86 14.04 -19.18
N GLY A 240 -16.52 14.01 -18.02
CA GLY A 240 -17.94 14.32 -17.90
C GLY A 240 -18.87 13.24 -18.42
N ILE A 241 -18.41 11.98 -18.50
CA ILE A 241 -19.27 10.83 -18.83
C ILE A 241 -20.26 10.61 -17.67
N ALA A 242 -21.52 10.35 -18.01
CA ALA A 242 -22.59 10.23 -17.02
C ALA A 242 -22.32 9.05 -16.06
N ARG A 243 -22.61 9.24 -14.77
CA ARG A 243 -22.30 8.23 -13.72
C ARG A 243 -22.93 6.87 -13.99
N VAL A 244 -24.12 6.83 -14.60
CA VAL A 244 -24.80 5.59 -14.99
C VAL A 244 -24.03 4.84 -16.08
N GLU A 245 -23.44 5.56 -17.04
CA GLU A 245 -22.64 4.97 -18.10
C GLU A 245 -21.27 4.51 -17.57
N VAL A 246 -20.68 5.31 -16.67
CA VAL A 246 -19.46 4.91 -15.94
C VAL A 246 -19.70 3.64 -15.11
N ALA A 247 -20.86 3.52 -14.46
CA ALA A 247 -21.23 2.33 -13.70
C ALA A 247 -21.34 1.10 -14.61
N ALA A 248 -22.07 1.21 -15.73
CA ALA A 248 -22.19 0.14 -16.72
C ALA A 248 -20.82 -0.29 -17.28
N ALA A 249 -19.93 0.66 -17.56
CA ALA A 249 -18.57 0.37 -18.02
C ALA A 249 -17.71 -0.34 -16.96
N MET A 250 -18.00 -0.13 -15.67
CA MET A 250 -17.29 -0.74 -14.54
C MET A 250 -17.85 -2.11 -14.14
N GLU A 251 -18.97 -2.55 -14.73
CA GLU A 251 -19.52 -3.89 -14.51
C GLU A 251 -18.54 -4.99 -14.94
N SER A 252 -18.71 -6.17 -14.34
CA SER A 252 -17.89 -7.33 -14.67
C SER A 252 -18.16 -7.80 -16.09
N GLY A 253 -17.11 -8.09 -16.85
CA GLY A 253 -17.18 -8.55 -18.23
C GLY A 253 -17.24 -7.41 -19.26
N VAL A 254 -17.11 -6.14 -18.84
CA VAL A 254 -17.07 -4.98 -19.74
C VAL A 254 -15.63 -4.52 -19.93
N LEU A 255 -15.16 -3.55 -19.14
CA LEU A 255 -13.80 -3.04 -19.28
C LEU A 255 -12.76 -4.02 -18.74
N ASP A 256 -13.04 -4.71 -17.63
CA ASP A 256 -12.10 -5.69 -17.05
C ASP A 256 -11.78 -6.88 -17.96
N LEU A 257 -12.57 -7.11 -19.02
CA LEU A 257 -12.21 -8.03 -20.09
C LEU A 257 -10.86 -7.70 -20.74
N PHE A 258 -10.44 -6.44 -20.77
CA PHE A 258 -9.11 -6.06 -21.28
C PHE A 258 -7.96 -6.71 -20.52
N THR A 259 -8.17 -7.10 -19.25
CA THR A 259 -7.12 -7.70 -18.43
C THR A 259 -6.89 -9.18 -18.70
N VAL A 260 -7.81 -9.84 -19.40
CA VAL A 260 -7.69 -11.27 -19.78
C VAL A 260 -7.38 -11.47 -21.26
N LEU A 261 -7.37 -10.39 -22.05
CA LEU A 261 -7.11 -10.44 -23.48
C LEU A 261 -5.60 -10.34 -23.76
N PRO A 262 -5.06 -11.17 -24.67
CA PRO A 262 -3.69 -11.02 -25.15
C PRO A 262 -3.46 -9.64 -25.78
N VAL A 263 -2.31 -9.02 -25.49
CA VAL A 263 -1.96 -7.66 -25.95
C VAL A 263 -2.06 -7.54 -27.48
N ASN A 264 -1.65 -8.56 -28.23
CA ASN A 264 -1.70 -8.59 -29.68
C ASN A 264 -3.13 -8.62 -30.28
N VAL A 265 -4.14 -8.94 -29.46
CA VAL A 265 -5.55 -9.01 -29.86
C VAL A 265 -6.32 -7.76 -29.38
N LEU A 266 -5.78 -7.06 -28.39
CA LEU A 266 -6.46 -5.99 -27.66
C LEU A 266 -6.89 -4.84 -28.59
N GLN A 267 -5.99 -4.30 -29.41
CA GLN A 267 -6.33 -3.19 -30.32
C GLN A 267 -7.28 -3.60 -31.45
N LYS A 268 -7.04 -4.75 -32.08
CA LYS A 268 -7.78 -5.16 -33.30
C LYS A 268 -9.15 -5.76 -33.02
N THR A 269 -9.30 -6.47 -31.90
CA THR A 269 -10.52 -7.24 -31.60
C THR A 269 -11.08 -6.89 -30.23
N GLY A 270 -10.22 -6.75 -29.22
CA GLY A 270 -10.64 -6.48 -27.84
C GLY A 270 -11.40 -5.17 -27.69
N ILE A 271 -10.81 -4.05 -28.10
CA ILE A 271 -11.40 -2.72 -28.00
C ILE A 271 -12.72 -2.65 -28.80
N PRO A 272 -12.78 -3.05 -30.08
CA PRO A 272 -14.05 -3.07 -30.82
C PRO A 272 -15.13 -3.92 -30.15
N PHE A 273 -14.76 -5.07 -29.58
CA PHE A 273 -15.69 -5.94 -28.85
C PHE A 273 -16.24 -5.26 -27.60
N VAL A 274 -15.37 -4.69 -26.75
CA VAL A 274 -15.78 -4.02 -25.51
C VAL A 274 -16.61 -2.77 -25.79
N ILE A 275 -16.25 -1.99 -26.81
CA ILE A 275 -17.07 -0.85 -27.29
C ILE A 275 -18.47 -1.32 -27.66
N LYS A 276 -18.57 -2.41 -28.44
CA LYS A 276 -19.85 -2.98 -28.84
C LYS A 276 -20.66 -3.46 -27.63
N THR A 277 -20.04 -4.15 -26.68
CA THR A 277 -20.68 -4.61 -25.45
C THR A 277 -21.21 -3.44 -24.63
N LEU A 278 -20.37 -2.43 -24.40
CA LEU A 278 -20.73 -1.23 -23.66
C LEU A 278 -21.89 -0.48 -24.32
N TYR A 279 -21.83 -0.23 -25.63
CA TYR A 279 -22.85 0.55 -26.34
C TYR A 279 -24.21 -0.16 -26.42
N ARG A 280 -24.26 -1.48 -26.21
CA ARG A 280 -25.54 -2.20 -26.00
C ARG A 280 -26.17 -1.89 -24.64
N LEU A 281 -25.38 -1.53 -23.63
CA LEU A 281 -25.85 -1.22 -22.29
C LEU A 281 -26.27 0.24 -22.13
N ILE A 282 -25.54 1.18 -22.76
CA ILE A 282 -25.71 2.62 -22.48
C ILE A 282 -26.34 3.44 -23.62
N VAL A 283 -26.52 2.84 -24.82
CA VAL A 283 -27.05 3.45 -26.05
C VAL A 283 -26.78 4.97 -26.16
N PRO A 284 -25.55 5.38 -26.53
CA PRO A 284 -25.18 6.79 -26.60
C PRO A 284 -25.93 7.46 -27.77
N THR A 285 -27.03 8.13 -27.43
CA THR A 285 -27.99 8.70 -28.39
C THR A 285 -27.65 10.12 -28.82
N GLU A 286 -26.84 10.85 -28.04
CA GLU A 286 -26.51 12.26 -28.29
C GLU A 286 -25.09 12.43 -28.85
N ALA A 287 -24.88 13.42 -29.72
CA ALA A 287 -23.57 13.73 -30.32
C ALA A 287 -22.49 14.03 -29.25
N ASP A 288 -22.82 14.83 -28.23
CA ASP A 288 -21.95 15.14 -27.08
C ASP A 288 -21.52 13.89 -26.31
N ARG A 289 -22.40 12.88 -26.20
CA ARG A 289 -22.05 11.60 -25.55
C ARG A 289 -21.03 10.82 -26.37
N LYS A 290 -21.14 10.82 -27.71
CA LYS A 290 -20.18 10.16 -28.59
C LYS A 290 -18.80 10.79 -28.52
N GLU A 291 -18.72 12.13 -28.47
CA GLU A 291 -17.44 12.85 -28.34
C GLU A 291 -16.71 12.52 -27.03
N LYS A 292 -17.43 12.47 -25.90
CA LYS A 292 -16.84 12.11 -24.59
C LYS A 292 -16.29 10.68 -24.56
N TRP A 293 -17.03 9.72 -25.12
CA TRP A 293 -16.57 8.35 -25.23
C TRP A 293 -15.39 8.22 -26.20
N GLN A 294 -15.39 8.95 -27.32
CA GLN A 294 -14.25 8.98 -28.23
C GLN A 294 -12.99 9.50 -27.52
N ALA A 295 -13.10 10.62 -26.79
CA ALA A 295 -11.99 11.18 -26.02
C ALA A 295 -11.46 10.20 -24.95
N PHE A 296 -12.35 9.40 -24.36
CA PHE A 296 -11.95 8.33 -23.44
C PHE A 296 -11.17 7.22 -24.15
N TRP A 297 -11.64 6.74 -25.31
CA TRP A 297 -10.96 5.70 -26.07
C TRP A 297 -9.61 6.15 -26.62
N ASP A 298 -9.52 7.38 -27.10
CA ASP A 298 -8.26 8.00 -27.55
C ASP A 298 -7.24 8.05 -26.40
N TYR A 299 -7.68 8.44 -25.20
CA TYR A 299 -6.86 8.39 -23.99
C TYR A 299 -6.44 6.95 -23.65
N PHE A 300 -7.38 6.00 -23.70
CA PHE A 300 -7.13 4.61 -23.32
C PHE A 300 -6.06 3.98 -24.20
N VAL A 301 -6.22 4.05 -25.52
CA VAL A 301 -5.27 3.52 -26.52
C VAL A 301 -3.90 4.19 -26.42
N LYS A 302 -3.86 5.47 -26.05
CA LYS A 302 -2.60 6.19 -25.84
C LYS A 302 -1.86 5.76 -24.56
N THR A 303 -2.60 5.28 -23.57
CA THR A 303 -2.06 4.98 -22.22
C THR A 303 -1.69 3.51 -22.06
N TRP A 304 -2.44 2.60 -22.69
CA TRP A 304 -2.32 1.14 -22.55
C TRP A 304 -2.13 0.47 -23.91
#